data_AF-A0A954D1A2-F1
#
_entry.id   AF-A0A954D1A2-F1
#
_cell.length_a   1.000
_cell.length_b   1.000
_cell.length_c   1.000
_cell.angle_alpha   90.00
_cell.angle_beta   90.00
_cell.angle_gamma   90.00
#
_symmetry.space_group_name_H-M   'P 1'
#
loop_
_entity.id
_entity.type
_entity.pdbx_description
1 polymer ?
#
loop_
_entity_poly.entity_id
_entity_poly.type
_entity_poly.pdbx_seq_one_letter_code
_entity_poly.pdbx_strand_id
1 'polypeptide(L)'
;PPLWCKPFTWEMRWRTGKDHWTTLDSDLTLDFAMGPTVPPGYYYLLLEKRGVDRSGNDRFGLVLLDPARVRASRLDAARAGEVRGGAFVPLRHAHVEAPAKTLQIALVPAAGARGNASLEIRFGSHVLRAAFQAVPAEPIPVLPDIGVGVSRDTQWILERAERLELLALHPEDRASGKDAFHGHKVLGRATLAGAGASRSLVDLVYRGIAAYDGVGADCFEPRHGIRARLGHLVVDLVICYRCKAILVFRSDTEDSSKSFVGTQESVKAKVGAVFTAAGLKIAK
;
A
#
# COMPACT_ATOMS: atom_id res chain seq x y z
N PRO A 1 28.72 21.20 -27.41
CA PRO A 1 27.44 21.40 -28.14
C PRO A 1 26.62 22.56 -27.54
N PRO A 2 26.08 23.48 -28.35
CA PRO A 2 25.45 24.69 -27.85
C PRO A 2 24.05 24.41 -27.28
N LEU A 3 23.66 25.15 -26.23
CA LEU A 3 22.51 24.91 -25.32
C LEU A 3 21.10 24.96 -25.96
N TRP A 4 21.00 25.30 -27.24
CA TRP A 4 19.78 25.52 -28.03
C TRP A 4 19.26 24.23 -28.71
N CYS A 5 20.03 23.13 -28.67
CA CYS A 5 19.64 21.84 -29.24
C CYS A 5 19.07 20.86 -28.20
N LYS A 6 18.53 21.34 -27.08
CA LYS A 6 17.73 20.49 -26.18
C LYS A 6 16.28 20.58 -26.63
N PRO A 7 15.67 19.51 -27.18
CA PRO A 7 14.26 19.52 -27.53
C PRO A 7 13.47 19.87 -26.27
N PHE A 8 12.68 20.95 -26.36
CA PHE A 8 11.84 21.47 -25.29
C PHE A 8 10.65 20.52 -25.11
N THR A 9 10.86 19.36 -24.52
CA THR A 9 9.79 18.40 -24.24
C THR A 9 9.11 18.79 -22.94
N TRP A 10 8.03 19.56 -23.03
CA TRP A 10 7.13 19.69 -21.90
C TRP A 10 6.56 18.31 -21.57
N GLU A 11 6.65 17.90 -20.31
CA GLU A 11 5.87 16.78 -19.80
C GLU A 11 4.48 17.32 -19.48
N MET A 12 3.45 16.83 -20.17
CA MET A 12 2.07 17.15 -19.83
C MET A 12 1.37 15.93 -19.27
N ARG A 13 0.63 16.18 -18.19
CA ARG A 13 -0.28 15.22 -17.57
C ARG A 13 -1.70 15.69 -17.77
N TRP A 14 -2.55 14.80 -18.26
CA TRP A 14 -3.98 15.01 -18.42
C TRP A 14 -4.75 14.04 -17.55
N ARG A 15 -5.81 14.54 -16.94
CA ARG A 15 -6.85 13.69 -16.36
C ARG A 15 -7.56 12.91 -17.47
N THR A 16 -7.97 11.69 -17.18
CA THR A 16 -8.74 10.83 -18.08
C THR A 16 -10.25 10.90 -17.82
N GLY A 17 -10.73 11.98 -17.20
CA GLY A 17 -12.13 12.20 -16.81
C GLY A 17 -12.50 13.68 -16.81
N LYS A 18 -13.79 13.99 -16.63
CA LYS A 18 -14.28 15.38 -16.64
C LYS A 18 -13.97 16.08 -15.31
N ASP A 19 -14.61 15.70 -14.21
CA ASP A 19 -14.53 16.47 -12.95
C ASP A 19 -14.08 15.62 -11.74
N HIS A 20 -13.71 14.36 -11.99
CA HIS A 20 -13.28 13.41 -10.95
C HIS A 20 -12.02 12.66 -11.39
N TRP A 21 -11.31 12.11 -10.42
CA TRP A 21 -10.22 11.17 -10.67
C TRP A 21 -10.78 9.91 -11.32
N THR A 22 -10.32 9.57 -12.52
CA THR A 22 -10.54 8.23 -13.06
C THR A 22 -9.75 7.24 -12.23
N THR A 23 -10.36 6.11 -11.89
CA THR A 23 -9.76 5.17 -10.95
C THR A 23 -9.61 3.78 -11.55
N LEU A 24 -8.54 3.09 -11.14
CA LEU A 24 -8.34 1.67 -11.34
C LEU A 24 -8.38 0.98 -9.99
N ASP A 25 -9.31 0.07 -9.81
CA ASP A 25 -9.38 -0.81 -8.65
C ASP A 25 -9.06 -2.22 -9.11
N SER A 26 -8.08 -2.88 -8.48
CA SER A 26 -7.67 -4.21 -8.87
C SER A 26 -7.27 -5.05 -7.66
N ASP A 27 -7.87 -6.23 -7.55
CA ASP A 27 -7.45 -7.27 -6.60
C ASP A 27 -6.29 -8.14 -7.13
N LEU A 28 -5.85 -7.88 -8.36
CA LEU A 28 -4.82 -8.65 -9.06
C LEU A 28 -3.55 -7.83 -9.16
N THR A 29 -2.42 -8.53 -9.19
CA THR A 29 -1.16 -7.89 -9.58
C THR A 29 -1.16 -7.76 -11.10
N LEU A 30 -0.93 -6.55 -11.60
CA LEU A 30 -0.90 -6.26 -13.02
C LEU A 30 0.55 -6.15 -13.48
N ASP A 31 1.05 -7.18 -14.14
CA ASP A 31 2.41 -7.20 -14.67
C ASP A 31 2.43 -6.66 -16.10
N PHE A 32 2.78 -5.39 -16.26
CA PHE A 32 2.76 -4.71 -17.56
C PHE A 32 3.97 -5.08 -18.40
N ALA A 33 3.74 -5.58 -19.63
CA ALA A 33 4.78 -6.11 -20.50
C ALA A 33 5.90 -5.11 -20.86
N MET A 34 5.61 -3.80 -20.79
CA MET A 34 6.59 -2.73 -21.06
C MET A 34 6.74 -1.77 -19.87
N GLY A 35 6.31 -2.15 -18.67
CA GLY A 35 6.20 -1.25 -17.52
C GLY A 35 6.51 -1.92 -16.18
N PRO A 36 6.21 -1.24 -15.07
CA PRO A 36 6.33 -1.82 -13.75
C PRO A 36 5.22 -2.85 -13.51
N THR A 37 5.51 -3.82 -12.64
CA THR A 37 4.48 -4.63 -11.98
C THR A 37 3.72 -3.74 -10.99
N VAL A 38 2.40 -3.68 -11.12
CA VAL A 38 1.51 -2.89 -10.26
C VAL A 38 0.83 -3.84 -9.27
N PRO A 39 1.01 -3.65 -7.95
CA PRO A 39 0.36 -4.51 -6.97
C PRO A 39 -1.16 -4.29 -6.93
N PRO A 40 -1.93 -5.20 -6.32
CA PRO A 40 -3.34 -4.98 -6.06
C PRO A 40 -3.56 -3.68 -5.28
N GLY A 41 -4.62 -2.95 -5.62
CA GLY A 41 -4.99 -1.72 -4.93
C GLY A 41 -5.86 -0.79 -5.76
N TYR A 42 -6.12 0.37 -5.17
CA TYR A 42 -6.92 1.44 -5.75
C TYR A 42 -6.03 2.60 -6.17
N TYR A 43 -6.10 3.00 -7.44
CA TYR A 43 -5.21 3.97 -8.08
C TYR A 43 -5.99 5.07 -8.79
N TYR A 44 -5.46 6.29 -8.80
CA TYR A 44 -5.89 7.35 -9.72
C TYR A 44 -5.08 7.29 -11.01
N LEU A 45 -5.76 7.45 -12.15
CA LEU A 45 -5.16 7.35 -13.48
C LEU A 45 -4.95 8.74 -14.08
N LEU A 46 -3.76 8.95 -14.64
CA LEU A 46 -3.44 10.09 -15.51
C LEU A 46 -2.82 9.59 -16.81
N LEU A 47 -3.05 10.34 -17.89
CA LEU A 47 -2.31 10.19 -19.13
C LEU A 47 -1.13 11.17 -19.13
N GLU A 48 0.08 10.71 -19.42
CA GLU A 48 1.28 11.55 -19.50
C GLU A 48 1.93 11.42 -20.88
N LYS A 49 2.34 12.55 -21.47
CA LYS A 49 3.19 12.60 -22.69
C LYS A 49 4.59 13.05 -22.32
N ARG A 50 5.60 12.22 -22.61
CA ARG A 50 7.03 12.45 -22.30
C ARG A 50 7.86 12.88 -23.52
N GLY A 51 7.26 13.70 -24.39
CA GLY A 51 7.88 14.12 -25.66
C GLY A 51 7.74 13.07 -26.77
N VAL A 52 8.74 13.00 -27.65
CA VAL A 52 8.76 12.12 -28.83
C VAL A 52 9.89 11.08 -28.76
N ASP A 53 9.73 9.94 -29.43
CA ASP A 53 10.76 8.93 -29.59
C ASP A 53 11.74 9.26 -30.72
N ARG A 54 12.72 8.38 -30.97
CA ARG A 54 13.72 8.57 -32.04
C ARG A 54 13.12 8.57 -33.45
N SER A 55 11.93 8.03 -33.60
CA SER A 55 11.18 7.98 -34.86
C SER A 55 10.24 9.18 -35.01
N GLY A 56 10.24 10.12 -34.05
CA GLY A 56 9.38 11.29 -34.05
C GLY A 56 7.96 11.06 -33.53
N ASN A 57 7.65 9.86 -33.00
CA ASN A 57 6.32 9.54 -32.49
C ASN A 57 6.17 9.99 -31.04
N ASP A 58 4.96 10.43 -30.67
CA ASP A 58 4.66 10.80 -29.30
C ASP A 58 4.80 9.63 -28.33
N ARG A 59 5.46 9.86 -27.20
CA ARG A 59 5.60 8.88 -26.11
C ARG A 59 4.56 9.13 -25.04
N PHE A 60 3.54 8.28 -25.03
CA PHE A 60 2.50 8.29 -24.01
C PHE A 60 2.78 7.25 -22.92
N GLY A 61 2.28 7.50 -21.72
CA GLY A 61 2.18 6.51 -20.66
C GLY A 61 1.02 6.78 -19.72
N LEU A 62 0.54 5.73 -19.08
CA LEU A 62 -0.42 5.81 -17.99
C LEU A 62 0.36 6.00 -16.69
N VAL A 63 -0.05 6.96 -15.88
CA VAL A 63 0.48 7.14 -14.52
C VAL A 63 -0.55 6.63 -13.54
N LEU A 64 -0.15 5.68 -12.71
CA LEU A 64 -0.94 5.20 -11.58
C LEU A 64 -0.46 5.92 -10.33
N LEU A 65 -1.35 6.72 -9.75
CA LEU A 65 -1.10 7.50 -8.55
C LEU A 65 -1.74 6.81 -7.35
N ASP A 66 -1.02 6.82 -6.23
CA ASP A 66 -1.59 6.48 -4.92
C ASP A 66 -2.58 7.58 -4.48
N PRO A 67 -3.88 7.27 -4.32
CA PRO A 67 -4.89 8.21 -3.89
C PRO A 67 -4.58 8.88 -2.55
N ALA A 68 -3.89 8.20 -1.63
CA ALA A 68 -3.48 8.76 -0.35
C ALA A 68 -2.55 9.97 -0.54
N ARG A 69 -1.53 9.81 -1.40
CA ARG A 69 -0.56 10.88 -1.70
C ARG A 69 -1.22 12.06 -2.40
N VAL A 70 -2.13 11.78 -3.33
CA VAL A 70 -2.87 12.85 -4.04
C VAL A 70 -3.74 13.62 -3.05
N ARG A 71 -4.51 12.94 -2.18
CA ARG A 71 -5.34 13.60 -1.15
C ARG A 71 -4.51 14.41 -0.16
N ALA A 72 -3.35 13.89 0.26
CA ALA A 72 -2.43 14.61 1.15
C ALA A 72 -1.94 15.93 0.54
N SER A 73 -1.81 16.01 -0.79
CA SER A 73 -1.45 17.24 -1.50
C SER A 73 -2.60 18.23 -1.68
N ARG A 74 -3.84 17.85 -1.33
CA ARG A 74 -5.08 18.64 -1.53
C ARG A 74 -5.28 19.09 -2.98
N LEU A 75 -4.76 18.32 -3.94
CA LEU A 75 -4.97 18.56 -5.36
C LEU A 75 -6.24 17.85 -5.83
N ASP A 76 -7.11 18.59 -6.51
CA ASP A 76 -8.24 18.02 -7.22
C ASP A 76 -7.84 17.50 -8.62
N ALA A 77 -8.76 16.81 -9.28
CA ALA A 77 -8.52 16.25 -10.61
C ALA A 77 -8.32 17.32 -11.69
N ALA A 78 -8.83 18.55 -11.50
CA ALA A 78 -8.63 19.65 -12.44
C ALA A 78 -7.17 20.12 -12.46
N ARG A 79 -6.45 19.93 -11.36
CA ARG A 79 -5.02 20.21 -11.22
C ARG A 79 -4.13 19.00 -11.50
N ALA A 80 -4.60 18.03 -12.28
CA ALA A 80 -3.84 16.83 -12.69
C ALA A 80 -2.44 17.13 -13.24
N GLY A 81 -2.28 18.24 -13.97
CA GLY A 81 -0.99 18.70 -14.52
C GLY A 81 0.07 19.01 -13.46
N GLU A 82 -0.34 19.26 -12.21
CA GLU A 82 0.54 19.62 -11.10
C GLU A 82 0.97 18.41 -10.27
N VAL A 83 0.26 17.28 -10.38
CA VAL A 83 0.60 16.07 -9.63
C VAL A 83 1.95 15.52 -10.12
N ARG A 84 2.81 15.09 -9.18
CA ARG A 84 4.12 14.48 -9.44
C ARG A 84 4.18 13.06 -8.87
N GLY A 85 5.10 12.25 -9.39
CA GLY A 85 5.25 10.85 -8.99
C GLY A 85 4.26 9.90 -9.68
N GLY A 86 4.07 8.71 -9.10
CA GLY A 86 3.25 7.62 -9.63
C GLY A 86 4.06 6.56 -10.40
N ALA A 87 3.47 5.38 -10.55
CA ALA A 87 4.02 4.32 -11.40
C ALA A 87 3.70 4.63 -12.87
N PHE A 88 4.72 4.75 -13.72
CA PHE A 88 4.55 5.05 -15.14
C PHE A 88 4.55 3.77 -15.96
N VAL A 89 3.44 3.51 -16.66
CA VAL A 89 3.26 2.39 -17.58
C VAL A 89 3.31 2.92 -19.02
N PRO A 90 4.37 2.62 -19.79
CA PRO A 90 4.45 3.03 -21.19
C PRO A 90 3.27 2.51 -22.01
N LEU A 91 2.71 3.37 -22.86
CA LEU A 91 1.60 3.03 -23.76
C LEU A 91 2.10 3.03 -25.21
N ARG A 92 1.72 1.99 -25.96
CA ARG A 92 1.86 1.97 -27.41
C ARG A 92 0.79 2.85 -28.04
N HIS A 93 1.20 3.79 -28.88
CA HIS A 93 0.30 4.70 -29.58
C HIS A 93 0.08 4.24 -31.03
N ALA A 94 -1.17 4.28 -31.45
CA ALA A 94 -1.57 4.04 -32.83
C ALA A 94 -2.69 5.01 -33.23
N HIS A 95 -2.76 5.29 -34.54
CA HIS A 95 -3.90 5.95 -35.13
C HIS A 95 -4.91 4.93 -35.67
N VAL A 96 -6.20 5.23 -35.55
CA VAL A 96 -7.29 4.44 -36.11
C VAL A 96 -8.15 5.28 -37.04
N GLU A 97 -8.65 4.66 -38.11
CA GLU A 97 -9.48 5.32 -39.12
C GLU A 97 -10.85 5.74 -38.57
N ALA A 98 -11.45 4.91 -37.72
CA ALA A 98 -12.74 5.19 -37.09
C ALA A 98 -12.51 5.88 -35.71
N PRO A 99 -12.73 7.21 -35.61
CA PRO A 99 -12.45 7.93 -34.38
C PRO A 99 -13.47 7.62 -33.28
N ALA A 100 -13.00 7.52 -32.04
CA ALA A 100 -13.84 7.45 -30.86
C ALA A 100 -14.46 8.83 -30.57
N LYS A 101 -15.79 8.89 -30.51
CA LYS A 101 -16.55 10.13 -30.23
C LYS A 101 -16.39 10.61 -28.78
N THR A 102 -16.14 9.69 -27.86
CA THR A 102 -15.93 9.94 -26.44
C THR A 102 -14.68 9.21 -25.97
N LEU A 103 -14.09 9.66 -24.85
CA LEU A 103 -13.01 8.94 -24.21
C LEU A 103 -13.49 7.57 -23.72
N GLN A 104 -12.79 6.52 -24.12
CA GLN A 104 -13.06 5.15 -23.71
C GLN A 104 -11.83 4.58 -23.03
N ILE A 105 -12.02 3.89 -21.91
CA ILE A 105 -10.99 3.16 -21.19
C ILE A 105 -11.53 1.76 -20.94
N ALA A 106 -10.81 0.74 -21.39
CA ALA A 106 -11.26 -0.64 -21.30
C ALA A 106 -10.10 -1.58 -20.97
N LEU A 107 -10.41 -2.66 -20.25
CA LEU A 107 -9.56 -3.83 -20.16
C LEU A 107 -10.04 -4.84 -21.19
N VAL A 108 -9.19 -5.17 -22.15
CA VAL A 108 -9.48 -6.05 -23.28
C VAL A 108 -8.76 -7.38 -23.06
N PRO A 109 -9.47 -8.50 -22.82
CA PRO A 109 -8.84 -9.81 -22.68
C PRO A 109 -8.06 -10.19 -23.94
N ALA A 110 -6.87 -10.75 -23.77
CA ALA A 110 -6.12 -11.32 -24.88
C ALA A 110 -6.69 -12.71 -25.22
N ALA A 111 -6.76 -13.05 -26.51
CA ALA A 111 -7.20 -14.38 -26.94
C ALA A 111 -6.23 -15.46 -26.43
N GLY A 112 -6.77 -16.55 -25.87
CA GLY A 112 -6.03 -17.79 -25.65
C GLY A 112 -5.24 -17.93 -24.34
N ALA A 113 -5.20 -16.93 -23.46
CA ALA A 113 -4.51 -17.06 -22.16
C ALA A 113 -5.26 -16.37 -21.01
N ARG A 114 -5.59 -17.12 -19.95
CA ARG A 114 -6.16 -16.57 -18.72
C ARG A 114 -5.18 -15.58 -18.10
N GLY A 115 -5.69 -14.44 -17.66
CA GLY A 115 -4.89 -13.37 -17.03
C GLY A 115 -4.25 -12.40 -18.03
N ASN A 116 -4.03 -12.79 -19.29
CA ASN A 116 -3.48 -11.87 -20.27
C ASN A 116 -4.56 -10.90 -20.76
N ALA A 117 -4.28 -9.60 -20.69
CA ALA A 117 -5.18 -8.55 -21.14
C ALA A 117 -4.40 -7.33 -21.64
N SER A 118 -5.10 -6.37 -22.21
CA SER A 118 -4.56 -5.06 -22.55
C SER A 118 -5.44 -3.98 -21.94
N LEU A 119 -4.82 -2.99 -21.33
CA LEU A 119 -5.48 -1.72 -21.07
C LEU A 119 -5.52 -0.94 -22.39
N GLU A 120 -6.69 -0.47 -22.80
CA GLU A 120 -6.88 0.34 -23.99
C GLU A 120 -7.53 1.67 -23.64
N ILE A 121 -6.95 2.78 -24.12
CA ILE A 121 -7.50 4.13 -24.01
C ILE A 121 -7.72 4.66 -25.42
N ARG A 122 -8.95 5.08 -25.74
CA ARG A 122 -9.33 5.59 -27.07
C ARG A 122 -9.93 6.99 -26.95
N PHE A 123 -9.50 7.91 -27.81
CA PHE A 123 -10.08 9.25 -27.92
C PHE A 123 -9.75 9.83 -29.31
N GLY A 124 -10.77 10.36 -30.00
CA GLY A 124 -10.59 10.78 -31.39
C GLY A 124 -10.01 9.63 -32.22
N SER A 125 -9.04 9.93 -33.08
CA SER A 125 -8.33 8.94 -33.90
C SER A 125 -7.15 8.26 -33.19
N HIS A 126 -7.00 8.42 -31.86
CA HIS A 126 -5.90 7.83 -31.11
C HIS A 126 -6.34 6.58 -30.33
N VAL A 127 -5.47 5.59 -30.33
CA VAL A 127 -5.57 4.40 -29.46
C VAL A 127 -4.24 4.20 -28.75
N LEU A 128 -4.30 4.06 -27.43
CA LEU A 128 -3.17 3.80 -26.56
C LEU A 128 -3.35 2.44 -25.88
N ARG A 129 -2.32 1.60 -25.91
CA ARG A 129 -2.39 0.23 -25.36
C ARG A 129 -1.22 -0.11 -24.45
N ALA A 130 -1.50 -0.79 -23.36
CA ALA A 130 -0.50 -1.51 -22.56
C ALA A 130 -0.98 -2.93 -22.30
N ALA A 131 -0.24 -3.91 -22.81
CA ALA A 131 -0.45 -5.32 -22.48
C ALA A 131 0.03 -5.59 -21.05
N PHE A 132 -0.72 -6.43 -20.34
CA PHE A 132 -0.35 -6.89 -19.01
C PHE A 132 -0.82 -8.32 -18.76
N GLN A 133 -0.19 -8.97 -17.79
CA GLN A 133 -0.66 -10.20 -17.20
C GLN A 133 -1.25 -9.89 -15.82
N ALA A 134 -2.54 -10.12 -15.66
CA ALA A 134 -3.20 -10.15 -14.37
C ALA A 134 -2.86 -11.49 -13.71
N VAL A 135 -1.91 -11.46 -12.78
CA VAL A 135 -1.64 -12.60 -11.93
C VAL A 135 -2.44 -12.42 -10.64
N PRO A 136 -3.06 -13.49 -10.10
CA PRO A 136 -3.46 -13.46 -8.70
C PRO A 136 -2.29 -12.91 -7.92
N ALA A 137 -2.53 -11.93 -7.05
CA ALA A 137 -1.54 -11.64 -6.02
C ALA A 137 -1.13 -12.99 -5.44
N GLU A 138 0.19 -13.26 -5.34
CA GLU A 138 0.63 -14.47 -4.64
C GLU A 138 -0.25 -14.61 -3.42
N PRO A 139 -0.95 -15.75 -3.24
CA PRO A 139 -1.78 -15.91 -2.08
C PRO A 139 -0.85 -15.63 -0.92
N ILE A 140 -1.07 -14.48 -0.27
CA ILE A 140 -0.57 -14.29 1.08
C ILE A 140 -1.06 -15.55 1.74
N PRO A 141 -0.16 -16.38 2.30
CA PRO A 141 -0.59 -17.61 2.94
C PRO A 141 -1.73 -17.16 3.84
N VAL A 142 -2.95 -17.57 3.48
CA VAL A 142 -4.14 -17.17 4.20
C VAL A 142 -3.90 -17.86 5.52
N LEU A 143 -3.37 -17.09 6.47
CA LEU A 143 -3.29 -17.56 7.83
C LEU A 143 -4.74 -17.90 8.13
N PRO A 144 -5.02 -19.17 8.50
CA PRO A 144 -6.37 -19.69 8.58
C PRO A 144 -7.22 -18.62 9.26
N ASP A 145 -8.39 -18.30 8.71
CA ASP A 145 -9.29 -17.32 9.30
C ASP A 145 -9.35 -17.65 10.79
N ILE A 146 -8.63 -16.85 11.58
CA ILE A 146 -8.35 -17.26 12.95
C ILE A 146 -9.64 -17.18 13.73
N GLY A 147 -10.74 -16.61 13.19
CA GLY A 147 -12.06 -16.59 13.80
C GLY A 147 -12.11 -15.81 15.12
N VAL A 148 -10.96 -15.30 15.60
CA VAL A 148 -10.84 -14.60 16.87
C VAL A 148 -10.15 -13.24 16.70
N GLY A 149 -10.97 -12.19 16.82
CA GLY A 149 -10.59 -10.89 17.38
C GLY A 149 -10.08 -9.81 16.42
N VAL A 150 -9.45 -10.14 15.30
CA VAL A 150 -8.93 -9.12 14.36
C VAL A 150 -9.85 -8.98 13.13
N SER A 151 -10.26 -7.75 12.80
CA SER A 151 -11.09 -7.50 11.60
C SER A 151 -10.35 -7.81 10.30
N ARG A 152 -11.09 -8.16 9.24
CA ARG A 152 -10.52 -8.49 7.92
C ARG A 152 -9.67 -7.35 7.34
N ASP A 153 -10.10 -6.09 7.50
CA ASP A 153 -9.30 -4.96 7.01
C ASP A 153 -8.01 -4.78 7.81
N THR A 154 -8.05 -5.02 9.13
CA THR A 154 -6.84 -4.97 9.95
C THR A 154 -5.84 -6.03 9.50
N GLN A 155 -6.32 -7.25 9.22
CA GLN A 155 -5.47 -8.31 8.66
C GLN A 155 -4.89 -7.89 7.31
N TRP A 156 -5.72 -7.34 6.43
CA TRP A 156 -5.31 -6.84 5.12
C TRP A 156 -4.19 -5.80 5.23
N ILE A 157 -4.31 -4.82 6.14
CA ILE A 157 -3.30 -3.78 6.36
C ILE A 157 -2.01 -4.37 6.92
N LEU A 158 -2.08 -5.26 7.92
CA LEU A 158 -0.89 -5.88 8.53
C LEU A 158 -0.11 -6.71 7.51
N GLU A 159 -0.80 -7.51 6.70
CA GLU A 159 -0.19 -8.42 5.73
C GLU A 159 0.42 -7.72 4.51
N ARG A 160 -0.19 -6.60 4.11
CA ARG A 160 0.25 -5.83 2.93
C ARG A 160 1.02 -4.57 3.27
N ALA A 161 1.30 -4.33 4.55
CA ALA A 161 1.98 -3.13 4.99
C ALA A 161 3.26 -2.88 4.17
N GLU A 162 3.34 -1.71 3.52
CA GLU A 162 4.54 -1.25 2.83
C GLU A 162 5.70 -1.08 3.81
N ARG A 163 5.36 -0.79 5.08
CA ARG A 163 6.30 -0.56 6.18
C ARG A 163 5.72 -1.05 7.49
N LEU A 164 6.54 -1.79 8.24
CA LEU A 164 6.32 -2.03 9.67
C LEU A 164 7.32 -1.23 10.49
N GLU A 165 6.81 -0.46 11.44
CA GLU A 165 7.59 0.22 12.47
C GLU A 165 7.44 -0.53 13.79
N LEU A 166 8.56 -0.89 14.39
CA LEU A 166 8.65 -1.54 15.69
C LEU A 166 8.93 -0.48 16.75
N LEU A 167 8.16 -0.48 17.84
CA LEU A 167 8.28 0.47 18.93
C LEU A 167 8.48 -0.27 20.25
N ALA A 168 9.67 -0.15 20.86
CA ALA A 168 9.86 -0.64 22.22
C ALA A 168 9.17 0.33 23.19
N LEU A 169 8.27 -0.17 24.04
CA LEU A 169 7.46 0.65 24.93
C LEU A 169 7.89 0.49 26.39
N HIS A 170 7.79 1.56 27.16
CA HIS A 170 7.90 1.49 28.60
C HIS A 170 6.56 1.03 29.21
N PRO A 171 6.55 0.02 30.08
CA PRO A 171 5.32 -0.58 30.60
C PRO A 171 4.50 0.39 31.49
N GLU A 172 5.18 1.21 32.29
CA GLU A 172 4.56 2.05 33.32
C GLU A 172 4.53 3.54 32.94
N ASP A 173 5.68 4.11 32.53
CA ASP A 173 5.77 5.49 32.04
C ASP A 173 4.76 5.82 30.94
N ARG A 174 3.79 6.65 31.31
CA ARG A 174 2.88 7.30 30.38
C ARG A 174 3.54 8.53 29.77
N ALA A 175 3.26 8.77 28.50
CA ALA A 175 3.71 9.96 27.79
C ALA A 175 2.58 10.47 26.90
N SER A 176 2.66 11.74 26.53
CA SER A 176 1.78 12.37 25.55
C SER A 176 2.61 13.03 24.44
N GLY A 177 1.97 13.36 23.33
CA GLY A 177 2.63 14.02 22.19
C GLY A 177 3.49 13.07 21.35
N LYS A 178 4.55 13.61 20.75
CA LYS A 178 5.33 12.94 19.69
C LYS A 178 6.16 11.74 20.19
N ASP A 179 6.44 11.70 21.49
CA ASP A 179 7.23 10.63 22.11
C ASP A 179 6.38 9.49 22.67
N ALA A 180 5.07 9.59 22.51
CA ALA A 180 4.12 8.59 22.94
C ALA A 180 3.65 7.70 21.79
N PHE A 181 3.31 6.46 22.11
CA PHE A 181 2.57 5.56 21.26
C PHE A 181 1.36 5.06 22.04
N HIS A 182 0.17 5.58 21.70
CA HIS A 182 -1.09 5.27 22.40
C HIS A 182 -1.01 5.44 23.92
N GLY A 183 -0.37 6.53 24.35
CA GLY A 183 -0.20 6.88 25.77
C GLY A 183 0.99 6.22 26.47
N HIS A 184 1.80 5.41 25.78
CA HIS A 184 3.01 4.78 26.34
C HIS A 184 4.28 5.47 25.85
N LYS A 185 5.24 5.69 26.75
CA LYS A 185 6.56 6.23 26.40
C LYS A 185 7.31 5.26 25.47
N VAL A 186 7.82 5.77 24.36
CA VAL A 186 8.61 4.98 23.41
C VAL A 186 10.10 5.02 23.79
N LEU A 187 10.68 3.84 24.01
CA LEU A 187 12.10 3.65 24.36
C LEU A 187 13.00 3.58 23.13
N GLY A 188 12.45 3.17 21.99
CA GLY A 188 13.17 3.08 20.73
C GLY A 188 12.24 2.74 19.59
N ARG A 189 12.64 3.09 18.36
CA ARG A 189 11.90 2.83 17.13
C ARG A 189 12.83 2.24 16.08
N ALA A 190 12.34 1.25 15.34
CA ALA A 190 13.05 0.68 14.20
C ALA A 190 12.08 0.44 13.06
N THR A 191 12.54 0.63 11.82
CA THR A 191 11.77 0.21 10.64
C THR A 191 12.22 -1.19 10.24
N LEU A 192 11.28 -2.12 10.15
CA LEU A 192 11.54 -3.43 9.59
C LEU A 192 11.45 -3.31 8.06
N ALA A 193 12.60 -3.45 7.40
CA ALA A 193 12.71 -3.42 5.94
C ALA A 193 12.61 -4.84 5.37
N GLY A 194 11.86 -4.99 4.28
CA GLY A 194 11.74 -6.25 3.54
C GLY A 194 10.47 -7.02 3.86
N ALA A 195 9.73 -7.38 2.80
CA ALA A 195 8.47 -8.10 2.88
C ALA A 195 8.57 -9.44 3.65
N GLY A 196 9.70 -10.14 3.56
CA GLY A 196 9.92 -11.39 4.28
C GLY A 196 9.93 -11.23 5.80
N ALA A 197 10.68 -10.26 6.32
CA ALA A 197 10.77 -10.01 7.76
C ALA A 197 9.43 -9.52 8.33
N SER A 198 8.74 -8.62 7.61
CA SER A 198 7.40 -8.16 7.98
C SER A 198 6.40 -9.32 8.05
N ARG A 199 6.41 -10.21 7.05
CA ARG A 199 5.54 -11.39 7.01
C ARG A 199 5.81 -12.34 8.19
N SER A 200 7.07 -12.61 8.51
CA SER A 200 7.43 -13.45 9.66
C SER A 200 6.97 -12.87 10.99
N LEU A 201 7.04 -11.54 11.17
CA LEU A 201 6.55 -10.90 12.38
C LEU A 201 5.02 -10.97 12.48
N VAL A 202 4.30 -10.68 11.39
CA VAL A 202 2.82 -10.76 11.36
C VAL A 202 2.35 -12.19 11.64
N ASP A 203 3.00 -13.21 11.06
CA ASP A 203 2.73 -14.63 11.36
C ASP A 203 2.91 -14.94 12.85
N LEU A 204 3.95 -14.43 13.51
CA LEU A 204 4.13 -14.61 14.96
C LEU A 204 3.01 -13.97 15.78
N VAL A 205 2.54 -12.78 15.38
CA VAL A 205 1.41 -12.11 16.04
C VAL A 205 0.15 -12.97 15.91
N TYR A 206 -0.16 -13.46 14.70
CA TYR A 206 -1.34 -14.29 14.47
C TYR A 206 -1.29 -15.64 15.17
N ARG A 207 -0.11 -16.29 15.24
CA ARG A 207 0.05 -17.50 16.06
C ARG A 207 -0.21 -17.24 17.54
N GLY A 208 0.19 -16.07 18.04
CA GLY A 208 -0.15 -15.65 19.40
C GLY A 208 -1.67 -15.54 19.59
N ILE A 209 -2.36 -14.91 18.64
CA ILE A 209 -3.82 -14.75 18.68
C ILE A 209 -4.54 -16.11 18.61
N ALA A 210 -4.13 -16.97 17.67
CA ALA A 210 -4.69 -18.31 17.50
C ALA A 210 -4.50 -19.21 18.73
N ALA A 211 -3.39 -19.02 19.45
CA ALA A 211 -3.06 -19.79 20.64
C ALA A 211 -3.60 -19.19 21.94
N TYR A 212 -4.41 -18.13 21.87
CA TYR A 212 -4.99 -17.52 23.06
C TYR A 212 -6.00 -18.47 23.71
N ASP A 213 -5.83 -18.69 25.02
CA ASP A 213 -6.60 -19.65 25.81
C ASP A 213 -7.78 -19.00 26.57
N GLY A 214 -8.04 -17.71 26.35
CA GLY A 214 -9.09 -16.98 27.04
C GLY A 214 -8.71 -16.47 28.43
N VAL A 215 -7.50 -16.78 28.93
CA VAL A 215 -7.06 -16.43 30.28
C VAL A 215 -5.97 -15.37 30.22
N GLY A 216 -6.17 -14.24 30.90
CA GLY A 216 -5.20 -13.14 31.01
C GLY A 216 -5.14 -12.57 32.44
N ALA A 217 -4.09 -11.82 32.73
CA ALA A 217 -3.96 -11.04 33.96
C ALA A 217 -4.68 -9.68 33.82
N ASP A 218 -5.17 -9.09 34.92
CA ASP A 218 -5.86 -7.78 34.92
C ASP A 218 -4.93 -6.55 34.73
N CYS A 219 -3.68 -6.75 34.30
CA CYS A 219 -2.72 -5.67 34.05
C CYS A 219 -2.70 -5.26 32.56
N PHE A 220 -2.19 -4.07 32.23
CA PHE A 220 -1.83 -3.74 30.84
C PHE A 220 -0.54 -2.92 30.80
N GLU A 221 0.58 -3.66 30.71
CA GLU A 221 1.96 -3.16 30.76
C GLU A 221 2.69 -3.49 29.43
N PRO A 222 2.27 -2.85 28.32
CA PRO A 222 2.77 -3.21 27.01
C PRO A 222 4.24 -2.84 26.86
N ARG A 223 4.97 -3.73 26.19
CA ARG A 223 6.40 -3.57 25.91
C ARG A 223 6.70 -3.53 24.41
N HIS A 224 5.73 -3.92 23.59
CA HIS A 224 5.86 -4.00 22.14
C HIS A 224 4.75 -3.19 21.49
N GLY A 225 5.15 -2.28 20.60
CA GLY A 225 4.27 -1.60 19.65
C GLY A 225 4.64 -2.00 18.23
N ILE A 226 3.65 -2.25 17.39
CA ILE A 226 3.84 -2.47 15.95
C ILE A 226 2.92 -1.49 15.22
N ARG A 227 3.49 -0.72 14.29
CA ARG A 227 2.73 0.16 13.40
C ARG A 227 2.88 -0.34 11.96
N ALA A 228 1.77 -0.71 11.36
CA ALA A 228 1.66 -1.10 9.96
C ALA A 228 1.04 0.03 9.14
N ARG A 229 1.64 0.32 7.97
CA ARG A 229 1.14 1.32 7.03
C ARG A 229 0.92 0.72 5.65
N LEU A 230 -0.27 0.92 5.10
CA LEU A 230 -0.64 0.60 3.72
C LEU A 230 -1.32 1.82 3.10
N GLY A 231 -0.60 2.57 2.26
CA GLY A 231 -1.03 3.90 1.83
C GLY A 231 -1.34 4.83 3.00
N HIS A 232 -2.59 5.29 3.10
CA HIS A 232 -3.09 6.13 4.20
C HIS A 232 -3.62 5.33 5.40
N LEU A 233 -3.80 4.03 5.25
CA LEU A 233 -4.32 3.17 6.30
C LEU A 233 -3.21 2.84 7.28
N VAL A 234 -3.50 3.00 8.57
CA VAL A 234 -2.58 2.68 9.66
C VAL A 234 -3.28 1.72 10.61
N VAL A 235 -2.57 0.65 10.96
CA VAL A 235 -2.92 -0.23 12.07
C VAL A 235 -1.80 -0.16 13.09
N ASP A 236 -2.16 0.16 14.32
CA ASP A 236 -1.25 0.13 15.45
C ASP A 236 -1.66 -0.98 16.42
N LEU A 237 -0.70 -1.85 16.76
CA LEU A 237 -0.83 -2.90 17.75
C LEU A 237 -0.04 -2.50 18.99
N VAL A 238 -0.68 -2.47 20.15
CA VAL A 238 -0.04 -2.28 21.45
C VAL A 238 -0.16 -3.59 22.21
N ILE A 239 0.96 -4.28 22.42
CA ILE A 239 0.97 -5.69 22.84
C ILE A 239 1.54 -5.83 24.26
N CYS A 240 0.74 -6.45 25.13
CA CYS A 240 1.14 -6.86 26.46
C CYS A 240 1.05 -8.39 26.58
N TYR A 241 2.20 -9.06 26.47
CA TYR A 241 2.25 -10.52 26.63
C TYR A 241 2.04 -11.00 28.08
N ARG A 242 2.18 -10.12 29.08
CA ARG A 242 1.92 -10.46 30.50
C ARG A 242 0.43 -10.69 30.76
N CYS A 243 -0.43 -9.84 30.21
CA CYS A 243 -1.89 -10.04 30.27
C CYS A 243 -2.48 -10.68 29.03
N LYS A 244 -1.64 -11.12 28.09
CA LYS A 244 -2.08 -11.81 26.87
C LYS A 244 -3.07 -10.98 26.05
N ALA A 245 -2.83 -9.67 25.95
CA ALA A 245 -3.71 -8.74 25.25
C ALA A 245 -2.98 -7.90 24.18
N ILE A 246 -3.71 -7.60 23.11
CA ILE A 246 -3.36 -6.66 22.06
C ILE A 246 -4.47 -5.62 21.99
N LEU A 247 -4.12 -4.34 22.10
CA LEU A 247 -4.99 -3.25 21.68
C LEU A 247 -4.69 -2.91 20.23
N VAL A 248 -5.74 -2.91 19.41
CA VAL A 248 -5.66 -2.59 17.98
C VAL A 248 -6.31 -1.24 17.74
N PHE A 249 -5.56 -0.33 17.13
CA PHE A 249 -6.05 0.99 16.73
C PHE A 249 -5.97 1.11 15.21
N ARG A 250 -7.02 1.64 14.60
CA ARG A 250 -7.06 1.93 13.16
C ARG A 250 -7.18 3.42 12.92
N SER A 251 -6.61 3.93 11.83
CA SER A 251 -6.70 5.34 11.46
C SER A 251 -8.00 5.76 10.77
N ASP A 252 -8.79 4.79 10.29
CA ASP A 252 -10.04 5.03 9.57
C ASP A 252 -11.28 4.95 10.46
N THR A 253 -11.07 4.65 11.74
CA THR A 253 -12.10 4.71 12.78
C THR A 253 -11.90 5.97 13.60
N GLU A 254 -12.97 6.55 14.17
CA GLU A 254 -12.83 7.69 15.09
C GLU A 254 -11.79 7.35 16.18
N ASP A 255 -10.94 8.33 16.53
CA ASP A 255 -9.66 8.22 17.29
C ASP A 255 -9.74 7.47 18.65
N SER A 256 -10.92 7.01 19.06
CA SER A 256 -11.19 6.33 20.33
C SER A 256 -11.59 4.85 20.21
N SER A 257 -11.92 4.32 19.03
CA SER A 257 -12.31 2.91 18.92
C SER A 257 -11.08 2.01 18.80
N LYS A 258 -10.69 1.45 19.94
CA LYS A 258 -9.74 0.34 20.03
C LYS A 258 -10.48 -0.98 20.07
N SER A 259 -10.04 -1.99 19.33
CA SER A 259 -10.48 -3.36 19.55
C SER A 259 -9.50 -4.11 20.45
N PHE A 260 -10.03 -5.07 21.21
CA PHE A 260 -9.25 -5.94 22.08
C PHE A 260 -9.11 -7.31 21.44
N VAL A 261 -7.89 -7.81 21.40
CA VAL A 261 -7.57 -9.13 20.83
C VAL A 261 -6.68 -9.88 21.80
N GLY A 262 -7.01 -11.13 22.10
CA GLY A 262 -6.16 -11.99 22.91
C GLY A 262 -4.88 -12.39 22.17
N THR A 263 -3.81 -12.70 22.89
CA THR A 263 -2.55 -13.24 22.34
C THR A 263 -1.91 -14.18 23.35
N GLN A 264 -0.88 -14.94 22.98
CA GLN A 264 -0.26 -15.91 23.88
C GLN A 264 1.17 -15.55 24.25
N GLU A 265 1.54 -15.74 25.51
CA GLU A 265 2.89 -15.45 25.99
C GLU A 265 3.98 -16.30 25.29
N SER A 266 3.62 -17.48 24.79
CA SER A 266 4.55 -18.39 24.10
C SER A 266 5.24 -17.77 22.87
N VAL A 267 4.64 -16.75 22.23
CA VAL A 267 5.27 -16.05 21.10
C VAL A 267 6.15 -14.85 21.53
N LYS A 268 6.08 -14.43 22.80
CA LYS A 268 6.80 -13.25 23.34
C LYS A 268 8.29 -13.27 23.03
N ALA A 269 8.96 -14.40 23.28
CA ALA A 269 10.40 -14.51 23.08
C ALA A 269 10.79 -14.35 21.59
N LYS A 270 9.98 -14.91 20.68
CA LYS A 270 10.21 -14.83 19.23
C LYS A 270 9.97 -13.42 18.71
N VAL A 271 8.90 -12.76 19.15
CA VAL A 271 8.64 -11.36 18.81
C VAL A 271 9.72 -10.43 19.38
N GLY A 272 10.12 -10.65 20.63
CA GLY A 272 11.21 -9.90 21.27
C GLY A 272 12.55 -10.06 20.55
N ALA A 273 12.83 -11.24 19.98
CA ALA A 273 14.02 -11.46 19.17
C ALA A 273 14.00 -10.61 17.88
N VAL A 274 12.85 -10.44 17.23
CA VAL A 274 12.72 -9.54 16.06
C VAL A 274 13.02 -8.09 16.43
N PHE A 275 12.51 -7.61 17.57
CA PHE A 275 12.79 -6.26 18.08
C PHE A 275 14.26 -6.07 18.41
N THR A 276 14.87 -7.06 19.08
CA THR A 276 16.29 -7.03 19.43
C THR A 276 17.19 -7.05 18.19
N ALA A 277 16.85 -7.87 17.19
CA ALA A 277 17.55 -7.91 15.91
C ALA A 277 17.45 -6.58 15.14
N ALA A 278 16.37 -5.83 15.34
CA ALA A 278 16.20 -4.48 14.83
C ALA A 278 16.92 -3.40 15.67
N GLY A 279 17.72 -3.79 16.67
CA GLY A 279 18.50 -2.89 17.52
C GLY A 279 17.73 -2.27 18.69
N LEU A 280 16.52 -2.76 18.99
CA LEU A 280 15.70 -2.22 20.07
C LEU A 280 16.02 -2.90 21.42
N LYS A 281 16.05 -2.10 22.48
CA LYS A 281 16.11 -2.58 23.86
C LYS A 281 14.70 -2.62 24.43
N ILE A 282 14.18 -3.82 24.68
CA ILE A 282 12.87 -4.00 25.29
C ILE A 282 13.00 -3.88 26.81
N ALA A 283 12.07 -3.17 27.45
CA ALA A 283 12.00 -3.11 28.91
C ALA A 283 11.82 -4.52 29.51
N LYS A 284 12.51 -4.79 30.62
CA LYS A 284 12.43 -6.08 31.30
C LYS A 284 11.07 -6.32 31.96
#